data_AF-A0A5J5MMM3-F1
#
_entry.id   AF-A0A5J5MMM3-F1
#
_cell.length_a   1.000
_cell.length_b   1.000
_cell.length_c   1.000
_cell.angle_alpha   90.00
_cell.angle_beta   90.00
_cell.angle_gamma   90.00
#
_symmetry.space_group_name_H-M   'P 1'
#
loop_
_entity.id
_entity.type
_entity.pdbx_description
1 polymer ?
#
loop_
_entity_poly.entity_id
_entity_poly.type
_entity_poly.pdbx_seq_one_letter_code
_entity_poly.pdbx_strand_id
1 'polypeptide(L)'
;MAYPWTLTFLCGLLAVKLVGATLTPPVVLSLSAEVIKQMLTQKLKNHDVTDTLQKLPLLSALEKESSGDISGNLVQSILKQILWLKVTSASIRQLQVQPLADSRQLMVKVPLEIVAGFNTPLFKTIVELHIEVEAQAIIHVETSEKDHAHLALSECSNTSGSLRISLVHKLSFLLNCLADKVISLLTPALPKLVKSELCPVLKAAFENMRGELLNLTKVPMSLNSEHLKLDFISPVIDHSVVHLILGARLFNSEGNVTKLFSVAGDSLNLPTLNQTPFRLNVRRDVVVAIIAVLLHSGKLTVQLDYVLPEVARQLRSSIKTIDETAAKQLGPTQIVKILSQTAPVLILDQGNAKVAQLIVLEIFANDKDSRPLFTLGIVFKQCHLHSSLFPSGSLVFLCAAFILRQFKDPLDKDLGVGRVPRNRPKTKTLRKVLKGLQVQACQRSLFSGYS
;
A
#
# COMPACT_ATOMS: atom_id res chain seq x y z
N MET A 1 -52.95 -34.90 -21.21
CA MET A 1 -52.67 -33.60 -20.55
C MET A 1 -51.67 -33.87 -19.43
N ALA A 2 -50.39 -33.55 -19.63
CA ALA A 2 -49.32 -33.81 -18.67
C ALA A 2 -48.57 -32.49 -18.41
N TYR A 3 -48.49 -32.13 -17.13
CA TYR A 3 -48.06 -30.83 -16.61
C TYR A 3 -46.51 -30.78 -16.49
N PRO A 4 -45.83 -29.67 -16.85
CA PRO A 4 -44.37 -29.58 -16.78
C PRO A 4 -43.91 -29.00 -15.43
N TRP A 5 -43.32 -29.82 -14.56
CA TRP A 5 -42.80 -29.42 -13.24
C TRP A 5 -41.28 -29.63 -13.10
N THR A 6 -40.52 -29.56 -14.20
CA THR A 6 -39.07 -29.79 -14.19
C THR A 6 -38.21 -28.57 -14.57
N LEU A 7 -38.80 -27.38 -14.73
CA LEU A 7 -38.05 -26.18 -15.15
C LEU A 7 -37.76 -25.15 -14.05
N THR A 8 -38.28 -25.31 -12.83
CA THR A 8 -38.08 -24.34 -11.72
C THR A 8 -36.88 -24.65 -10.82
N PHE A 9 -36.30 -25.85 -10.86
CA PHE A 9 -35.17 -26.21 -9.99
C PHE A 9 -33.77 -25.88 -10.55
N LEU A 10 -33.62 -25.66 -11.87
CA LEU A 10 -32.32 -25.29 -12.45
C LEU A 10 -31.99 -23.80 -12.34
N CYS A 11 -32.99 -22.91 -12.27
CA CYS A 11 -32.75 -21.48 -12.07
C CYS A 11 -32.30 -21.12 -10.64
N GLY A 12 -32.63 -21.95 -9.64
CA GLY A 12 -32.17 -21.75 -8.26
C GLY A 12 -30.68 -22.06 -8.05
N LEU A 13 -30.13 -23.03 -8.78
CA LEU A 13 -28.73 -23.48 -8.60
C LEU A 13 -27.70 -22.61 -9.34
N LEU A 14 -28.11 -21.88 -10.38
CA LEU A 14 -27.23 -20.94 -11.09
C LEU A 14 -27.15 -19.57 -10.40
N ALA A 15 -28.14 -19.18 -9.60
CA ALA A 15 -28.10 -17.94 -8.81
C ALA A 15 -27.18 -18.04 -7.58
N VAL A 16 -27.02 -19.24 -6.99
CA VAL A 16 -26.20 -19.45 -5.78
C VAL A 16 -24.69 -19.30 -6.03
N LYS A 17 -24.23 -19.36 -7.29
CA LYS A 17 -22.81 -19.16 -7.64
C LYS A 17 -22.42 -17.69 -7.89
N LEU A 18 -23.36 -16.77 -8.08
CA LEU A 18 -23.03 -15.35 -8.31
C LEU A 18 -23.07 -14.49 -7.04
N VAL A 19 -23.90 -14.84 -6.04
CA VAL A 19 -24.05 -14.01 -4.83
C VAL A 19 -22.84 -14.11 -3.88
N GLY A 20 -22.06 -15.19 -3.94
CA GLY A 20 -20.84 -15.33 -3.14
C GLY A 20 -19.59 -14.62 -3.71
N ALA A 21 -19.63 -14.13 -4.96
CA ALA A 21 -18.46 -13.61 -5.65
C ALA A 21 -18.28 -12.08 -5.57
N THR A 22 -19.27 -11.34 -5.05
CA THR A 22 -19.28 -9.87 -5.12
C THR A 22 -18.86 -9.16 -3.83
N LEU A 23 -18.57 -9.87 -2.74
CA LEU A 23 -18.23 -9.27 -1.43
C LEU A 23 -16.72 -9.04 -1.21
N THR A 24 -15.86 -9.43 -2.16
CA THR A 24 -14.42 -9.12 -2.10
C THR A 24 -14.15 -7.75 -2.70
N PRO A 25 -13.54 -6.81 -1.96
CA PRO A 25 -13.24 -5.49 -2.50
C PRO A 25 -12.26 -5.52 -3.68
N PRO A 26 -12.31 -4.54 -4.59
CA PRO A 26 -11.41 -4.48 -5.75
C PRO A 26 -9.94 -4.38 -5.35
N VAL A 27 -9.63 -3.51 -4.40
CA VAL A 27 -8.29 -3.33 -3.86
C VAL A 27 -8.40 -3.09 -2.34
N VAL A 28 -7.55 -3.74 -1.56
CA VAL A 28 -7.48 -3.58 -0.11
C VAL A 28 -6.03 -3.34 0.31
N LEU A 29 -5.75 -2.19 0.92
CA LEU A 29 -4.48 -1.94 1.60
C LEU A 29 -4.64 -2.24 3.08
N SER A 30 -3.95 -3.27 3.56
CA SER A 30 -4.01 -3.72 4.95
C SER A 30 -2.75 -3.27 5.69
N LEU A 31 -2.91 -2.59 6.81
CA LEU A 31 -1.85 -1.99 7.61
C LEU A 31 -1.92 -2.54 9.02
N SER A 32 -0.82 -3.10 9.53
CA SER A 32 -0.74 -3.53 10.92
C SER A 32 -0.75 -2.33 11.88
N ALA A 33 -1.17 -2.56 13.13
CA ALA A 33 -1.05 -1.59 14.21
C ALA A 33 0.39 -1.08 14.39
N GLU A 34 1.40 -1.86 14.03
CA GLU A 34 2.81 -1.43 14.05
C GLU A 34 3.08 -0.30 13.04
N VAL A 35 2.51 -0.38 11.84
CA VAL A 35 2.63 0.69 10.83
C VAL A 35 1.93 1.96 11.32
N ILE A 36 0.72 1.83 11.89
CA ILE A 36 -0.02 2.95 12.47
C ILE A 36 0.80 3.60 13.60
N LYS A 37 1.38 2.79 14.49
CA LYS A 37 2.26 3.24 15.58
C LYS A 37 3.47 4.01 15.06
N GLN A 38 4.16 3.50 14.05
CA GLN A 38 5.34 4.14 13.47
C GLN A 38 4.99 5.48 12.81
N MET A 39 3.94 5.51 11.98
CA MET A 39 3.51 6.75 11.32
C MET A 39 3.05 7.79 12.34
N LEU A 40 2.24 7.41 13.33
CA LEU A 40 1.76 8.34 14.36
C LEU A 40 2.92 8.87 15.23
N THR A 41 3.89 8.02 15.58
CA THR A 41 5.10 8.44 16.30
C THR A 41 5.87 9.49 15.50
N GLN A 42 6.01 9.29 14.18
CA GLN A 42 6.68 10.26 13.32
C GLN A 42 5.91 11.59 13.25
N LYS A 43 4.57 11.54 13.15
CA LYS A 43 3.75 12.75 13.13
C LYS A 43 3.76 13.52 14.44
N LEU A 44 3.79 12.82 15.58
CA LEU A 44 3.97 13.44 16.90
C LEU A 44 5.31 14.17 17.02
N LYS A 45 6.39 13.59 16.50
CA LYS A 45 7.70 14.26 16.45
C LYS A 45 7.68 15.50 15.56
N ASN A 46 7.00 15.44 14.41
CA ASN A 46 6.89 16.57 13.50
C ASN A 46 6.08 17.75 14.06
N HIS A 47 5.17 17.49 15.00
CA HIS A 47 4.42 18.52 15.73
C HIS A 47 5.14 19.02 16.99
N ASP A 48 6.41 18.66 17.16
CA ASP A 48 7.26 19.03 18.29
C ASP A 48 6.54 18.89 19.65
N VAL A 49 5.97 17.71 19.86
CA VAL A 49 5.29 17.36 21.11
C VAL A 49 6.21 17.52 22.32
N THR A 50 7.53 17.36 22.14
CA THR A 50 8.51 17.59 23.19
C THR A 50 8.56 19.05 23.60
N ASP A 51 8.60 19.98 22.64
CA ASP A 51 8.53 21.42 22.93
C ASP A 51 7.21 21.81 23.61
N THR A 52 6.08 21.25 23.18
CA THR A 52 4.78 21.44 23.84
C THR A 52 4.84 20.99 25.31
N LEU A 53 5.42 19.82 25.57
CA LEU A 53 5.58 19.29 26.92
C LEU A 53 6.58 20.09 27.77
N GLN A 54 7.62 20.66 27.17
CA GLN A 54 8.57 21.54 27.87
C GLN A 54 7.95 22.89 28.25
N LYS A 55 6.97 23.35 27.49
CA LYS A 55 6.24 24.61 27.71
C LYS A 55 5.01 24.46 28.60
N LEU A 56 4.80 23.30 29.24
CA LEU A 56 3.66 23.08 30.12
C LEU A 56 3.60 24.16 31.22
N PRO A 57 2.49 24.89 31.36
CA PRO A 57 2.34 25.96 32.34
C PRO A 57 2.00 25.38 33.73
N LEU A 58 2.94 24.60 34.30
CA LEU A 58 2.74 23.89 35.56
C LEU A 58 2.31 24.82 36.71
N LEU A 59 2.96 25.98 36.84
CA LEU A 59 2.65 26.94 37.90
C LEU A 59 1.20 27.47 37.79
N SER A 60 0.79 27.88 36.59
CA SER A 60 -0.56 28.38 36.33
C SER A 60 -1.63 27.30 36.49
N ALA A 61 -1.29 26.03 36.23
CA ALA A 61 -2.19 24.91 36.47
C ALA A 61 -2.44 24.71 37.98
N LEU A 62 -1.41 24.85 38.81
CA LEU A 62 -1.54 24.80 40.27
C LEU A 62 -2.39 25.97 40.81
N GLU A 63 -2.22 27.17 40.26
CA GLU A 63 -3.03 28.35 40.63
C GLU A 63 -4.51 28.14 40.29
N LYS A 64 -4.83 27.55 39.14
CA LYS A 64 -6.22 27.32 38.72
C LYS A 64 -6.96 26.29 39.58
N GLU A 65 -6.28 25.28 40.11
CA GLU A 65 -6.87 24.34 41.07
C GLU A 65 -7.25 25.02 42.40
N SER A 66 -6.65 26.18 42.71
CA SER A 66 -6.92 26.92 43.96
C SER A 66 -8.22 27.75 43.93
N SER A 67 -8.72 28.08 42.74
CA SER A 67 -9.83 29.02 42.55
C SER A 67 -11.23 28.41 42.76
N GLY A 68 -11.32 27.09 42.93
CA GLY A 68 -12.59 26.35 43.02
C GLY A 68 -12.95 25.81 44.42
N ASP A 69 -12.05 25.86 45.40
CA ASP A 69 -12.22 25.16 46.68
C ASP A 69 -11.57 25.88 47.89
N ILE A 70 -11.97 25.48 49.10
CA ILE A 70 -11.62 26.06 50.43
C ILE A 70 -10.09 26.02 50.71
N SER A 71 -9.33 25.25 49.93
CA SER A 71 -7.88 25.09 49.98
C SER A 71 -7.06 26.24 49.36
N GLY A 72 -7.69 27.28 48.79
CA GLY A 72 -7.01 28.38 48.10
C GLY A 72 -5.89 29.05 48.90
N ASN A 73 -6.08 29.23 50.21
CA ASN A 73 -5.09 29.84 51.10
C ASN A 73 -3.82 28.97 51.27
N LEU A 74 -3.97 27.64 51.25
CA LEU A 74 -2.84 26.71 51.38
C LEU A 74 -2.02 26.65 50.09
N VAL A 75 -2.69 26.59 48.94
CA VAL A 75 -2.03 26.62 47.63
C VAL A 75 -1.23 27.90 47.47
N GLN A 76 -1.83 29.05 47.77
CA GLN A 76 -1.17 30.34 47.65
C GLN A 76 0.02 30.50 48.61
N SER A 77 -0.04 29.89 49.80
CA SER A 77 1.09 29.83 50.73
C SER A 77 2.25 29.00 50.19
N ILE A 78 1.96 27.85 49.57
CA ILE A 78 2.97 26.97 48.94
C ILE A 78 3.59 27.66 47.72
N LEU A 79 2.77 28.25 46.84
CA LEU A 79 3.23 28.93 45.64
C LEU A 79 4.14 30.14 45.95
N LYS A 80 3.89 30.88 47.04
CA LYS A 80 4.77 31.96 47.52
C LYS A 80 6.18 31.48 47.90
N GLN A 81 6.34 30.18 48.20
CA GLN A 81 7.62 29.58 48.54
C GLN A 81 8.38 29.06 47.31
N ILE A 82 7.82 29.23 46.11
CA ILE A 82 8.38 28.75 44.84
C ILE A 82 8.72 29.96 43.97
N LEU A 83 9.99 30.11 43.61
CA LEU A 83 10.45 31.17 42.69
C LEU A 83 10.11 30.83 41.24
N TRP A 84 10.24 29.55 40.87
CA TRP A 84 9.86 29.04 39.55
C TRP A 84 9.54 27.56 39.63
N LEU A 85 8.62 27.10 38.78
CA LEU A 85 8.30 25.68 38.52
C LEU A 85 8.21 25.51 37.01
N LYS A 86 9.10 24.70 36.42
CA LYS A 86 9.16 24.51 34.96
C LYS A 86 9.60 23.10 34.59
N VAL A 87 9.21 22.67 33.39
CA VAL A 87 9.70 21.42 32.82
C VAL A 87 11.14 21.63 32.32
N THR A 88 12.03 20.73 32.72
CA THR A 88 13.46 20.74 32.36
C THR A 88 13.76 19.74 31.24
N SER A 89 13.05 18.62 31.23
CA SER A 89 13.08 17.67 30.13
C SER A 89 11.71 17.01 29.99
N ALA A 90 11.38 16.63 28.75
CA ALA A 90 10.17 15.89 28.45
C ALA A 90 10.45 14.95 27.28
N SER A 91 9.83 13.77 27.31
CA SER A 91 9.92 12.83 26.21
C SER A 91 8.67 11.95 26.16
N ILE A 92 8.40 11.44 24.96
CA ILE A 92 7.44 10.35 24.78
C ILE A 92 8.24 9.06 24.77
N ARG A 93 7.86 8.11 25.62
CA ARG A 93 8.40 6.75 25.59
C ARG A 93 7.85 6.00 24.36
N GLN A 94 7.86 4.68 24.37
CA GLN A 94 7.36 3.90 23.25
C GLN A 94 5.82 3.98 23.18
N LEU A 95 5.31 4.65 22.15
CA LEU A 95 3.88 4.67 21.80
C LEU A 95 3.36 3.23 21.67
N GLN A 96 2.13 2.97 22.13
CA GLN A 96 1.49 1.66 21.97
C GLN A 96 0.19 1.81 21.17
N VAL A 97 -0.07 0.88 20.26
CA VAL A 97 -1.32 0.81 19.50
C VAL A 97 -1.80 -0.63 19.57
N GLN A 98 -2.95 -0.86 20.21
CA GLN A 98 -3.48 -2.19 20.50
C GLN A 98 -4.97 -2.26 20.16
N PRO A 99 -5.49 -3.42 19.73
CA PRO A 99 -6.93 -3.59 19.54
C PRO A 99 -7.68 -3.49 20.86
N LEU A 100 -8.88 -2.91 20.81
CA LEU A 100 -9.83 -2.95 21.91
C LEU A 100 -10.62 -4.27 21.91
N ALA A 101 -11.36 -4.56 22.99
CA ALA A 101 -12.07 -5.83 23.16
C ALA A 101 -13.09 -6.15 22.04
N ASP A 102 -13.66 -5.11 21.42
CA ASP A 102 -14.59 -5.25 20.29
C ASP A 102 -13.90 -5.50 18.95
N SER A 103 -12.56 -5.43 18.90
CA SER A 103 -11.72 -5.60 17.71
C SER A 103 -12.06 -4.68 16.53
N ARG A 104 -12.83 -3.60 16.77
CA ARG A 104 -13.21 -2.59 15.78
C ARG A 104 -12.59 -1.23 16.06
N GLN A 105 -11.86 -1.13 17.17
CA GLN A 105 -11.23 0.09 17.64
C GLN A 105 -9.79 -0.22 18.03
N LEU A 106 -8.91 0.79 17.92
CA LEU A 106 -7.54 0.71 18.37
C LEU A 106 -7.32 1.70 19.51
N MET A 107 -6.85 1.20 20.65
CA MET A 107 -6.37 2.03 21.76
C MET A 107 -4.95 2.49 21.46
N VAL A 108 -4.75 3.80 21.47
CA VAL A 108 -3.44 4.44 21.42
C VAL A 108 -3.05 4.85 22.83
N LYS A 109 -1.92 4.37 23.34
CA LYS A 109 -1.34 4.81 24.61
C LYS A 109 -0.06 5.58 24.36
N VAL A 110 0.01 6.77 24.94
CA VAL A 110 1.11 7.72 24.84
C VAL A 110 1.74 7.87 26.24
N PRO A 111 2.70 7.00 26.59
CA PRO A 111 3.44 7.13 27.84
C PRO A 111 4.40 8.32 27.76
N LEU A 112 4.25 9.25 28.68
CA LEU A 112 5.06 10.47 28.81
C LEU A 112 5.99 10.37 30.01
N GLU A 113 7.18 10.92 29.84
CA GLU A 113 8.17 11.07 30.88
C GLU A 113 8.63 12.53 30.93
N ILE A 114 8.42 13.17 32.08
CA ILE A 114 8.65 14.59 32.29
C ILE A 114 9.54 14.75 33.53
N VAL A 115 10.53 15.63 33.46
CA VAL A 115 11.29 16.07 34.63
C VAL A 115 10.99 17.54 34.85
N ALA A 116 10.36 17.87 35.97
CA ALA A 116 10.05 19.23 36.36
C ALA A 116 10.94 19.68 37.53
N GLY A 117 11.49 20.88 37.42
CA GLY A 117 12.27 21.49 38.50
C GLY A 117 11.47 22.59 39.18
N PHE A 118 11.71 22.80 40.47
CA PHE A 118 11.34 24.05 41.14
C PHE A 118 12.44 24.56 42.06
N ASN A 119 12.49 25.87 42.23
CA ASN A 119 13.43 26.54 43.13
C ASN A 119 12.68 27.32 44.20
N THR A 120 13.32 27.52 45.34
CA THR A 120 12.74 28.20 46.50
C THR A 120 13.59 29.41 46.88
N PRO A 121 13.02 30.46 47.50
CA PRO A 121 13.80 31.59 48.00
C PRO A 121 14.77 31.19 49.12
N LEU A 122 14.41 30.17 49.90
CA LEU A 122 15.10 29.76 51.11
C LEU A 122 16.34 28.90 50.84
N PHE A 123 16.35 28.16 49.74
CA PHE A 123 17.43 27.23 49.39
C PHE A 123 17.87 27.45 47.95
N LYS A 124 19.19 27.50 47.71
CA LYS A 124 19.75 27.62 46.34
C LYS A 124 19.63 26.33 45.52
N THR A 125 19.13 25.24 46.12
CA THR A 125 19.03 23.93 45.50
C THR A 125 17.75 23.81 44.70
N ILE A 126 17.88 23.37 43.44
CA ILE A 126 16.74 23.02 42.60
C ILE A 126 16.23 21.65 43.02
N VAL A 127 14.93 21.57 43.28
CA VAL A 127 14.25 20.29 43.52
C VAL A 127 13.71 19.77 42.21
N GLU A 128 14.09 18.55 41.85
CA GLU A 128 13.66 17.89 40.62
C GLU A 128 12.65 16.77 40.91
N LEU A 129 11.57 16.78 40.15
CA LEU A 129 10.47 15.82 40.18
C LEU A 129 10.48 15.03 38.88
N HIS A 130 10.57 13.71 39.00
CA HIS A 130 10.34 12.78 37.91
C HIS A 130 8.87 12.42 37.86
N ILE A 131 8.28 12.61 36.68
CA ILE A 131 6.85 12.50 36.44
C ILE A 131 6.64 11.51 35.29
N GLU A 132 5.90 10.44 35.57
CA GLU A 132 5.39 9.52 34.56
C GLU A 132 3.87 9.69 34.48
N VAL A 133 3.33 9.84 33.27
CA VAL A 133 1.89 9.94 33.03
C VAL A 133 1.57 9.33 31.67
N GLU A 134 0.42 8.67 31.57
CA GLU A 134 -0.03 8.06 30.31
C GLU A 134 -1.31 8.74 29.82
N ALA A 135 -1.26 9.23 28.59
CA ALA A 135 -2.45 9.63 27.85
C ALA A 135 -2.93 8.47 26.96
N GLN A 136 -4.24 8.36 26.78
CA GLN A 136 -4.87 7.36 25.95
C GLN A 136 -5.87 8.01 24.99
N ALA A 137 -6.02 7.46 23.79
CA ALA A 137 -7.00 7.89 22.80
C ALA A 137 -7.47 6.69 21.96
N ILE A 138 -8.63 6.82 21.33
CA ILE A 138 -9.25 5.73 20.59
C ILE A 138 -9.33 6.07 19.11
N ILE A 139 -8.77 5.21 18.26
CA ILE A 139 -8.98 5.24 16.81
C ILE A 139 -10.15 4.32 16.48
N HIS A 140 -11.16 4.86 15.79
CA HIS A 140 -12.34 4.13 15.35
C HIS A 140 -12.73 4.56 13.93
N VAL A 141 -13.68 3.84 13.33
CA VAL A 141 -14.29 4.24 12.06
C VAL A 141 -15.52 5.09 12.37
N GLU A 142 -15.53 6.32 11.88
CA GLU A 142 -16.66 7.24 11.99
C GLU A 142 -17.37 7.33 10.63
N THR A 143 -18.69 7.21 10.66
CA THR A 143 -19.58 7.40 9.50
C THR A 143 -20.37 8.67 9.70
N SER A 144 -20.21 9.62 8.78
CA SER A 144 -20.99 10.86 8.73
C SER A 144 -22.02 10.77 7.62
N GLU A 145 -23.20 11.36 7.79
CA GLU A 145 -24.23 11.41 6.72
C GLU A 145 -23.75 12.18 5.48
N LYS A 146 -22.75 13.06 5.62
CA LYS A 146 -22.25 13.94 4.55
C LYS A 146 -20.91 13.51 3.97
N ASP A 147 -20.16 12.64 4.67
CA ASP A 147 -18.78 12.31 4.35
C ASP A 147 -18.58 10.80 4.27
N HIS A 148 -17.65 10.35 3.42
CA HIS A 148 -17.28 8.94 3.38
C HIS A 148 -16.78 8.50 4.77
N ALA A 149 -17.05 7.24 5.11
CA ALA A 149 -16.53 6.63 6.34
C ALA A 149 -15.03 6.89 6.43
N HIS A 150 -14.54 7.30 7.59
CA HIS A 150 -13.12 7.62 7.77
C HIS A 150 -12.63 7.21 9.15
N LEU A 151 -11.30 7.12 9.28
CA LEU A 151 -10.68 6.90 10.58
C LEU A 151 -10.74 8.20 11.37
N ALA A 152 -11.21 8.13 12.61
CA ALA A 152 -11.30 9.26 13.53
C ALA A 152 -10.57 8.92 14.84
N LEU A 153 -10.09 9.97 15.51
CA LEU A 153 -9.50 9.88 16.85
C LEU A 153 -10.45 10.54 17.87
N SER A 154 -10.98 9.76 18.79
CA SER A 154 -11.84 10.21 19.89
C SER A 154 -11.20 9.96 21.26
N GLU A 155 -11.86 10.48 22.30
CA GLU A 155 -11.65 10.09 23.70
C GLU A 155 -10.22 10.26 24.24
N CYS A 156 -9.51 11.29 23.78
CA CYS A 156 -8.21 11.60 24.34
C CYS A 156 -8.37 12.03 25.82
N SER A 157 -7.78 11.23 26.70
CA SER A 157 -7.88 11.33 28.16
C SER A 157 -6.60 10.81 28.82
N ASN A 158 -6.45 10.96 30.13
CA ASN A 158 -5.38 10.30 30.85
C ASN A 158 -5.89 9.01 31.47
N THR A 159 -5.03 8.00 31.52
CA THR A 159 -5.34 6.75 32.19
C THR A 159 -5.43 6.99 33.70
N SER A 160 -6.51 6.56 34.34
CA SER A 160 -6.65 6.66 35.81
C SER A 160 -5.55 5.84 36.50
N GLY A 161 -4.84 6.45 37.44
CA GLY A 161 -3.76 5.80 38.19
C GLY A 161 -2.42 5.62 37.43
N SER A 162 -2.25 6.19 36.23
CA SER A 162 -0.96 6.17 35.52
C SER A 162 0.02 7.24 35.99
N LEU A 163 -0.44 8.21 36.78
CA LEU A 163 0.41 9.28 37.29
C LEU A 163 1.31 8.76 38.40
N ARG A 164 2.62 8.89 38.20
CA ARG A 164 3.64 8.70 39.23
C ARG A 164 4.52 9.93 39.29
N ILE A 165 4.63 10.50 40.49
CA ILE A 165 5.52 11.63 40.74
C ILE A 165 6.49 11.19 41.83
N SER A 166 7.78 11.32 41.58
CA SER A 166 8.84 10.96 42.53
C SER A 166 9.94 12.00 42.54
N LEU A 167 10.65 12.07 43.66
CA LEU A 167 11.83 12.93 43.81
C LEU A 167 13.03 12.28 43.11
N VAL A 168 13.74 13.04 42.28
CA VAL A 168 14.94 12.54 41.59
C VAL A 168 16.10 12.31 42.57
N HIS A 169 16.19 13.14 43.61
CA HIS A 169 17.26 13.12 44.60
C HIS A 169 16.73 13.17 46.03
N LYS A 170 17.51 12.62 46.97
CA LYS A 170 17.22 12.75 48.41
C LYS A 170 17.42 14.21 48.82
N LEU A 171 16.42 14.82 49.45
CA LEU A 171 16.52 16.19 49.97
C LEU A 171 16.60 16.19 51.49
N SER A 172 16.91 17.37 52.04
CA SER A 172 16.78 17.63 53.47
C SER A 172 15.32 17.54 53.91
N PHE A 173 15.08 17.33 55.21
CA PHE A 173 13.74 17.16 55.77
C PHE A 173 12.76 18.28 55.37
N LEU A 174 13.20 19.54 55.40
CA LEU A 174 12.37 20.70 55.04
C LEU A 174 12.03 20.73 53.54
N LEU A 175 13.00 20.42 52.67
CA LEU A 175 12.80 20.37 51.23
C LEU A 175 11.90 19.19 50.82
N ASN A 176 12.00 18.05 51.50
CA ASN A 176 11.08 16.92 51.30
C ASN A 176 9.65 17.33 51.66
N CYS A 177 9.42 17.96 52.82
CA CYS A 177 8.09 18.40 53.23
C CYS A 177 7.46 19.40 52.23
N LEU A 178 8.27 20.30 51.67
CA LEU A 178 7.80 21.19 50.61
C LEU A 178 7.52 20.43 49.31
N ALA A 179 8.39 19.52 48.90
CA ALA A 179 8.19 18.70 47.72
C ALA A 179 6.91 17.86 47.81
N ASP A 180 6.64 17.24 48.96
CA ASP A 180 5.41 16.47 49.19
C ASP A 180 4.16 17.33 49.00
N LYS A 181 4.20 18.58 49.46
CA LYS A 181 3.12 19.55 49.22
C LYS A 181 2.98 19.87 47.73
N VAL A 182 4.07 20.13 47.01
CA VAL A 182 4.03 20.37 45.56
C VAL A 182 3.48 19.16 44.81
N ILE A 183 3.90 17.95 45.17
CA ILE A 183 3.40 16.69 44.61
C ILE A 183 1.89 16.55 44.83
N SER A 184 1.40 16.85 46.04
CA SER A 184 -0.02 16.78 46.36
C SER A 184 -0.88 17.71 45.50
N LEU A 185 -0.32 18.87 45.10
CA LEU A 185 -0.98 19.84 44.22
C LEU A 185 -0.89 19.45 42.74
N LEU A 186 0.26 18.91 42.32
CA LEU A 186 0.45 18.44 40.94
C LEU A 186 -0.39 17.20 40.62
N THR A 187 -0.68 16.36 41.62
CA THR A 187 -1.44 15.11 41.45
C THR A 187 -2.79 15.30 40.73
N PRO A 188 -3.67 16.23 41.14
CA PRO A 188 -4.92 16.51 40.43
C PRO A 188 -4.75 17.44 39.21
N ALA A 189 -3.78 18.35 39.22
CA ALA A 189 -3.61 19.36 38.17
C ALA A 189 -3.00 18.78 36.89
N LEU A 190 -1.98 17.92 37.04
CA LEU A 190 -1.14 17.49 35.94
C LEU A 190 -1.89 16.65 34.89
N PRO A 191 -2.76 15.70 35.25
CA PRO A 191 -3.58 15.01 34.26
C PRO A 191 -4.43 16.02 33.45
N LYS A 192 -5.11 16.96 34.11
CA LYS A 192 -5.94 17.95 33.39
C LYS A 192 -5.11 18.77 32.40
N LEU A 193 -3.90 19.17 32.81
CA LEU A 193 -3.00 19.94 31.96
C LEU A 193 -2.45 19.13 30.79
N VAL A 194 -2.02 17.90 31.03
CA VAL A 194 -1.56 16.99 29.95
C VAL A 194 -2.70 16.75 28.96
N LYS A 195 -3.94 16.56 29.44
CA LYS A 195 -5.10 16.44 28.57
C LYS A 195 -5.33 17.70 27.72
N SER A 196 -5.24 18.90 28.31
CA SER A 196 -5.49 20.14 27.55
C SER A 196 -4.40 20.46 26.53
N GLU A 197 -3.15 20.11 26.82
CA GLU A 197 -2.01 20.46 25.96
C GLU A 197 -1.66 19.34 24.96
N LEU A 198 -1.68 18.06 25.38
CA LEU A 198 -1.26 16.94 24.53
C LEU A 198 -2.37 16.47 23.58
N CYS A 199 -3.63 16.44 24.01
CA CYS A 199 -4.71 15.92 23.17
C CYS A 199 -4.90 16.68 21.85
N PRO A 200 -4.79 18.02 21.80
CA PRO A 200 -4.78 18.76 20.54
C PRO A 200 -3.64 18.36 19.61
N VAL A 201 -2.43 18.18 20.16
CA VAL A 201 -1.24 17.76 19.39
C VAL A 201 -1.41 16.34 18.86
N LEU A 202 -1.90 15.42 19.69
CA LEU A 202 -2.17 14.04 19.26
C LEU A 202 -3.22 13.99 18.15
N LYS A 203 -4.28 14.79 18.27
CA LYS A 203 -5.31 14.92 17.23
C LYS A 203 -4.73 15.47 15.93
N ALA A 204 -3.95 16.54 15.98
CA ALA A 204 -3.29 17.10 14.80
C ALA A 204 -2.28 16.12 14.15
N ALA A 205 -1.56 15.34 14.95
CA ALA A 205 -0.66 14.30 14.46
C ALA A 205 -1.43 13.18 13.75
N PHE A 206 -2.54 12.74 14.33
CA PHE A 206 -3.42 11.75 13.73
C PHE A 206 -4.02 12.23 12.41
N GLU A 207 -4.52 13.47 12.35
CA GLU A 207 -5.07 14.04 11.11
C GLU A 207 -4.03 14.10 9.98
N ASN A 208 -2.80 14.49 10.31
CA ASN A 208 -1.69 14.48 9.35
C ASN A 208 -1.34 13.07 8.86
N MET A 209 -1.35 12.07 9.76
CA MET A 209 -1.15 10.67 9.40
C MET A 209 -2.26 10.17 8.47
N ARG A 210 -3.53 10.46 8.81
CA ARG A 210 -4.71 10.10 8.01
C ARG A 210 -4.63 10.72 6.62
N GLY A 211 -4.26 12.00 6.52
CA GLY A 211 -4.05 12.68 5.25
C GLY A 211 -2.98 12.02 4.38
N GLU A 212 -1.85 11.61 4.98
CA GLU A 212 -0.79 10.88 4.27
C GLU A 212 -1.26 9.52 3.76
N LEU A 213 -1.97 8.75 4.59
CA LEU A 213 -2.55 7.47 4.20
C LEU A 213 -3.51 7.61 3.01
N LEU A 214 -4.36 8.63 3.02
CA LEU A 214 -5.27 8.93 1.91
C LEU A 214 -4.53 9.42 0.65
N ASN A 215 -3.37 10.05 0.81
CA ASN A 215 -2.57 10.49 -0.34
C ASN A 215 -1.85 9.32 -1.03
N LEU A 216 -1.50 8.25 -0.29
CA LEU A 216 -0.95 7.02 -0.88
C LEU A 216 -1.92 6.40 -1.92
N THR A 217 -3.22 6.62 -1.78
CA THR A 217 -4.23 6.05 -2.67
C THR A 217 -4.55 6.95 -3.88
N LYS A 218 -4.10 8.21 -3.88
CA LYS A 218 -4.48 9.21 -4.90
C LYS A 218 -3.53 9.28 -6.09
N VAL A 219 -2.35 8.67 -6.01
CA VAL A 219 -1.35 8.74 -7.09
C VAL A 219 -1.83 7.88 -8.27
N PRO A 220 -2.09 8.48 -9.45
CA PRO A 220 -2.49 7.71 -10.62
C PRO A 220 -1.33 6.82 -11.06
N MET A 221 -1.63 5.57 -11.39
CA MET A 221 -0.68 4.63 -11.94
C MET A 221 -0.77 4.66 -13.46
N SER A 222 0.26 5.19 -14.13
CA SER A 222 0.34 5.20 -15.59
C SER A 222 0.52 3.79 -16.15
N LEU A 223 -0.30 3.44 -17.15
CA LEU A 223 -0.31 2.16 -17.86
C LEU A 223 -0.19 2.43 -19.37
N ASN A 224 1.01 2.76 -19.84
CA ASN A 224 1.25 3.29 -21.20
C ASN A 224 0.49 4.61 -21.43
N SER A 225 -0.39 4.67 -22.44
CA SER A 225 -1.26 5.81 -22.72
C SER A 225 -2.53 5.84 -21.86
N GLU A 226 -2.79 4.78 -21.09
CA GLU A 226 -3.91 4.67 -20.15
C GLU A 226 -3.43 4.92 -18.71
N HIS A 227 -4.36 5.07 -17.76
CA HIS A 227 -4.00 5.17 -16.36
C HIS A 227 -5.05 4.54 -15.44
N LEU A 228 -4.59 4.04 -14.29
CA LEU A 228 -5.40 3.47 -13.23
C LEU A 228 -5.43 4.43 -12.04
N LYS A 229 -6.62 4.76 -11.56
CA LYS A 229 -6.83 5.52 -10.32
C LYS A 229 -7.45 4.62 -9.27
N LEU A 230 -6.95 4.72 -8.04
CA LEU A 230 -7.60 4.11 -6.89
C LEU A 230 -8.45 5.17 -6.17
N ASP A 231 -9.65 4.78 -5.80
CA ASP A 231 -10.58 5.66 -5.10
C ASP A 231 -10.81 5.12 -3.70
N PHE A 232 -10.55 5.96 -2.70
CA PHE A 232 -10.84 5.59 -1.31
C PHE A 232 -12.36 5.44 -1.13
N ILE A 233 -12.80 4.28 -0.64
CA ILE A 233 -14.21 4.00 -0.36
C ILE A 233 -14.47 4.14 1.13
N SER A 234 -13.78 3.34 1.94
CA SER A 234 -13.94 3.33 3.40
C SER A 234 -12.76 2.62 4.08
N PRO A 235 -12.52 2.90 5.37
CA PRO A 235 -11.65 2.10 6.20
C PRO A 235 -12.46 1.07 7.01
N VAL A 236 -11.81 -0.03 7.38
CA VAL A 236 -12.33 -1.00 8.35
C VAL A 236 -11.20 -1.34 9.31
N ILE A 237 -11.51 -1.43 10.60
CA ILE A 237 -10.60 -1.97 11.60
C ILE A 237 -11.06 -3.39 11.89
N ASP A 238 -10.16 -4.35 11.74
CA ASP A 238 -10.35 -5.73 12.12
C ASP A 238 -9.18 -6.16 13.00
N HIS A 239 -9.46 -6.39 14.28
CA HIS A 239 -8.46 -6.69 15.30
C HIS A 239 -7.38 -5.61 15.31
N SER A 240 -6.11 -5.98 15.11
CA SER A 240 -4.97 -5.06 15.08
C SER A 240 -4.63 -4.57 13.67
N VAL A 241 -5.56 -4.63 12.72
CA VAL A 241 -5.33 -4.31 11.31
C VAL A 241 -6.30 -3.23 10.84
N VAL A 242 -5.75 -2.22 10.18
CA VAL A 242 -6.52 -1.19 9.47
C VAL A 242 -6.53 -1.55 7.99
N HIS A 243 -7.71 -1.83 7.46
CA HIS A 243 -7.95 -2.08 6.05
C HIS A 243 -8.49 -0.81 5.39
N LEU A 244 -7.79 -0.30 4.37
CA LEU A 244 -8.31 0.73 3.47
C LEU A 244 -8.91 0.04 2.25
N ILE A 245 -10.22 0.16 2.10
CA ILE A 245 -10.97 -0.40 0.97
C ILE A 245 -10.95 0.62 -0.16
N LEU A 246 -10.47 0.18 -1.32
CA LEU A 246 -10.28 1.03 -2.48
C LEU A 246 -11.06 0.48 -3.67
N GLY A 247 -11.75 1.38 -4.35
CA GLY A 247 -12.24 1.18 -5.71
C GLY A 247 -11.11 1.38 -6.71
N ALA A 248 -11.34 0.97 -7.95
CA ALA A 248 -10.41 1.21 -9.03
C ALA A 248 -11.13 1.69 -10.29
N ARG A 249 -10.56 2.68 -10.95
CA ARG A 249 -11.04 3.19 -12.25
C ARG A 249 -9.91 3.15 -13.26
N LEU A 250 -10.18 2.52 -14.39
CA LEU A 250 -9.29 2.50 -15.53
C LEU A 250 -9.74 3.55 -16.54
N PHE A 251 -8.80 4.35 -17.01
CA PHE A 251 -9.02 5.45 -17.95
C PHE A 251 -8.24 5.22 -19.23
N ASN A 252 -8.86 5.53 -20.37
CA ASN A 252 -8.17 5.53 -21.66
C ASN A 252 -7.32 6.80 -21.85
N SER A 253 -6.68 6.91 -23.03
CA SER A 253 -5.86 8.07 -23.43
C SER A 253 -6.64 9.38 -23.50
N GLU A 254 -7.95 9.33 -23.73
CA GLU A 254 -8.81 10.52 -23.78
C GLU A 254 -9.32 10.92 -22.38
N GLY A 255 -8.95 10.18 -21.32
CA GLY A 255 -9.40 10.46 -19.95
C GLY A 255 -10.81 9.95 -19.64
N ASN A 256 -11.39 9.10 -20.49
CA ASN A 256 -12.68 8.47 -20.25
C ASN A 256 -12.52 7.17 -19.45
N VAL A 257 -13.43 6.94 -18.50
CA VAL A 257 -13.45 5.69 -17.72
C VAL A 257 -13.87 4.53 -18.61
N THR A 258 -12.98 3.55 -18.81
CA THR A 258 -13.26 2.33 -19.58
C THR A 258 -13.77 1.19 -18.70
N LYS A 259 -13.30 1.13 -17.44
CA LYS A 259 -13.75 0.15 -16.45
C LYS A 259 -13.81 0.77 -15.05
N LEU A 260 -14.89 0.46 -14.34
CA LEU A 260 -15.10 0.81 -12.95
C LEU A 260 -15.18 -0.47 -12.12
N PHE A 261 -14.37 -0.54 -11.06
CA PHE A 261 -14.36 -1.63 -10.10
C PHE A 261 -14.75 -1.07 -8.74
N SER A 262 -15.92 -1.47 -8.29
CA SER A 262 -16.46 -1.10 -6.98
C SER A 262 -16.97 -2.34 -6.25
N VAL A 263 -17.23 -2.18 -4.97
CA VAL A 263 -17.93 -3.16 -4.15
C VAL A 263 -19.00 -2.43 -3.35
N ALA A 264 -20.16 -3.07 -3.19
CA ALA A 264 -21.25 -2.60 -2.35
C ALA A 264 -21.69 -3.77 -1.45
N GLY A 265 -21.80 -3.52 -0.15
CA GLY A 265 -22.20 -4.51 0.84
C GLY A 265 -21.57 -4.24 2.20
N ASP A 266 -22.31 -4.54 3.26
CA ASP A 266 -21.93 -4.22 4.64
C ASP A 266 -20.92 -5.23 5.23
N SER A 267 -20.83 -6.43 4.64
CA SER A 267 -19.89 -7.48 5.06
C SER A 267 -18.91 -7.83 3.93
N LEU A 268 -17.67 -7.38 4.06
CA LEU A 268 -16.63 -7.60 3.07
C LEU A 268 -15.69 -8.72 3.49
N ASN A 269 -15.29 -9.56 2.53
CA ASN A 269 -14.28 -10.59 2.77
C ASN A 269 -12.89 -9.93 2.80
N LEU A 270 -12.41 -9.62 4.00
CA LEU A 270 -11.13 -8.96 4.22
C LEU A 270 -9.97 -9.97 4.19
N PRO A 271 -8.82 -9.59 3.61
CA PRO A 271 -7.65 -10.45 3.59
C PRO A 271 -7.00 -10.49 4.98
N THR A 272 -6.53 -11.66 5.38
CA THR A 272 -5.70 -11.77 6.58
C THR A 272 -4.34 -11.11 6.37
N LEU A 273 -3.90 -10.35 7.38
CA LEU A 273 -2.55 -9.82 7.45
C LEU A 273 -1.71 -10.77 8.31
N ASN A 274 -0.77 -11.46 7.67
CA ASN A 274 0.17 -12.34 8.38
C ASN A 274 1.29 -11.50 9.04
N GLN A 275 2.44 -12.09 9.36
CA GLN A 275 3.62 -11.44 9.97
C GLN A 275 4.24 -10.25 9.19
N THR A 276 3.61 -9.78 8.11
CA THR A 276 4.05 -8.63 7.31
C THR A 276 3.44 -7.33 7.83
N PRO A 277 4.20 -6.22 7.87
CA PRO A 277 3.71 -4.94 8.40
C PRO A 277 2.57 -4.34 7.58
N PHE A 278 2.54 -4.59 6.28
CA PHE A 278 1.46 -4.18 5.37
C PHE A 278 1.27 -5.19 4.23
N ARG A 279 0.09 -5.17 3.59
CA ARG A 279 -0.22 -5.98 2.40
C ARG A 279 -1.21 -5.23 1.50
N LEU A 280 -0.90 -5.17 0.20
CA LEU A 280 -1.84 -4.74 -0.83
C LEU A 280 -2.44 -5.99 -1.50
N ASN A 281 -3.77 -6.11 -1.44
CA ASN A 281 -4.50 -7.15 -2.16
C ASN A 281 -5.27 -6.51 -3.32
N VAL A 282 -5.23 -7.14 -4.50
CA VAL A 282 -5.89 -6.67 -5.71
C VAL A 282 -6.71 -7.82 -6.28
N ARG A 283 -7.99 -7.57 -6.52
CA ARG A 283 -8.93 -8.55 -7.05
C ARG A 283 -8.54 -8.92 -8.49
N ARG A 284 -8.75 -10.19 -8.83
CA ARG A 284 -8.27 -10.80 -10.08
C ARG A 284 -8.74 -10.05 -11.34
N ASP A 285 -9.98 -9.59 -11.37
CA ASP A 285 -10.55 -8.83 -12.49
C ASP A 285 -9.83 -7.49 -12.73
N VAL A 286 -9.43 -6.80 -11.66
CA VAL A 286 -8.61 -5.58 -11.73
C VAL A 286 -7.24 -5.89 -12.33
N VAL A 287 -6.56 -6.94 -11.84
CA VAL A 287 -5.24 -7.37 -12.38
C VAL A 287 -5.34 -7.72 -13.87
N VAL A 288 -6.38 -8.47 -14.26
CA VAL A 288 -6.62 -8.85 -15.66
C VAL A 288 -6.81 -7.60 -16.53
N ALA A 289 -7.55 -6.60 -16.05
CA ALA A 289 -7.74 -5.36 -16.79
C ALA A 289 -6.44 -4.57 -16.97
N ILE A 290 -5.64 -4.44 -15.91
CA ILE A 290 -4.31 -3.78 -15.97
C ILE A 290 -3.41 -4.47 -17.01
N ILE A 291 -3.33 -5.80 -16.95
CA ILE A 291 -2.49 -6.58 -17.87
C ILE A 291 -3.01 -6.48 -19.31
N ALA A 292 -4.34 -6.49 -19.49
CA ALA A 292 -4.94 -6.33 -20.82
C ALA A 292 -4.49 -5.01 -21.46
N VAL A 293 -4.49 -3.90 -20.70
CA VAL A 293 -4.03 -2.58 -21.15
C VAL A 293 -2.52 -2.56 -21.44
N LEU A 294 -1.71 -3.08 -20.52
CA LEU A 294 -0.25 -3.13 -20.70
C LEU A 294 0.16 -3.93 -21.94
N LEU A 295 -0.57 -4.98 -22.25
CA LEU A 295 -0.34 -5.84 -23.43
C LEU A 295 -1.15 -5.41 -24.66
N HIS A 296 -2.03 -4.41 -24.54
CA HIS A 296 -2.75 -3.82 -25.68
C HIS A 296 -1.86 -2.90 -26.52
N SER A 297 -0.53 -3.02 -26.44
CA SER A 297 0.37 -2.34 -27.37
C SER A 297 0.11 -2.87 -28.78
N GLY A 298 -0.75 -2.15 -29.49
CA GLY A 298 -1.11 -2.39 -30.86
C GLY A 298 0.15 -2.49 -31.72
N LYS A 299 0.12 -3.47 -32.63
CA LYS A 299 1.00 -3.60 -33.79
C LYS A 299 2.41 -3.03 -33.60
N LEU A 300 3.30 -3.82 -32.99
CA LEU A 300 4.72 -3.47 -32.98
C LEU A 300 5.31 -3.78 -34.37
N THR A 301 5.92 -2.79 -35.01
CA THR A 301 6.60 -2.96 -36.31
C THR A 301 8.10 -2.87 -36.09
N VAL A 302 8.84 -3.91 -36.47
CA VAL A 302 10.30 -4.00 -36.30
C VAL A 302 10.96 -4.21 -37.65
N GLN A 303 11.83 -3.30 -38.05
CA GLN A 303 12.72 -3.50 -39.20
C GLN A 303 13.93 -4.34 -38.76
N LEU A 304 13.98 -5.61 -39.19
CA LEU A 304 14.92 -6.56 -38.58
C LEU A 304 16.37 -6.25 -38.87
N ASP A 305 16.74 -5.91 -40.10
CA ASP A 305 18.15 -5.69 -40.42
C ASP A 305 18.73 -4.45 -39.72
N TYR A 306 17.89 -3.45 -39.44
CA TYR A 306 18.30 -2.26 -38.71
C TYR A 306 18.34 -2.51 -37.19
N VAL A 307 17.30 -3.15 -36.66
CA VAL A 307 17.12 -3.31 -35.22
C VAL A 307 17.87 -4.55 -34.69
N LEU A 308 17.81 -5.68 -35.41
CA LEU A 308 18.32 -7.00 -35.02
C LEU A 308 18.99 -7.74 -36.20
N PRO A 309 20.13 -7.24 -36.72
CA PRO A 309 20.78 -7.76 -37.94
C PRO A 309 21.20 -9.24 -37.85
N GLU A 310 21.51 -9.74 -36.65
CA GLU A 310 21.84 -11.15 -36.47
C GLU A 310 20.61 -12.05 -36.66
N VAL A 311 19.47 -11.65 -36.09
CA VAL A 311 18.21 -12.36 -36.22
C VAL A 311 17.71 -12.33 -37.66
N ALA A 312 17.91 -11.20 -38.34
CA ALA A 312 17.66 -11.05 -39.76
C ALA A 312 18.43 -12.08 -40.62
N ARG A 313 19.74 -12.21 -40.39
CA ARG A 313 20.59 -13.20 -41.06
C ARG A 313 20.17 -14.64 -40.72
N GLN A 314 19.88 -14.91 -39.45
CA GLN A 314 19.45 -16.23 -38.99
C GLN A 314 18.10 -16.64 -39.58
N LEU A 315 17.15 -15.71 -39.69
CA LEU A 315 15.85 -15.93 -40.31
C LEU A 315 16.01 -16.29 -41.79
N ARG A 316 16.78 -15.49 -42.54
CA ARG A 316 17.06 -15.73 -43.95
C ARG A 316 17.76 -17.08 -44.18
N SER A 317 18.78 -17.39 -43.36
CA SER A 317 19.47 -18.69 -43.39
C SER A 317 18.49 -19.84 -43.12
N SER A 318 17.65 -19.71 -42.10
CA SER A 318 16.65 -20.74 -41.74
C SER A 318 15.64 -20.95 -42.86
N ILE A 319 15.13 -19.88 -43.47
CA ILE A 319 14.17 -19.96 -44.58
C ILE A 319 14.85 -20.56 -45.82
N LYS A 320 16.12 -20.23 -46.10
CA LYS A 320 16.87 -20.83 -47.22
C LYS A 320 16.92 -22.35 -47.15
N THR A 321 16.93 -22.93 -45.95
CA THR A 321 16.89 -24.40 -45.77
C THR A 321 15.53 -25.05 -46.01
N ILE A 322 14.48 -24.24 -46.17
CA ILE A 322 13.08 -24.64 -46.37
C ILE A 322 12.63 -24.29 -47.79
N ASP A 323 12.86 -23.05 -48.21
CA ASP A 323 12.52 -22.49 -49.52
C ASP A 323 13.57 -21.46 -49.92
N GLU A 324 14.35 -21.79 -50.95
CA GLU A 324 15.44 -20.94 -51.43
C GLU A 324 14.93 -19.68 -52.16
N THR A 325 13.78 -19.77 -52.83
CA THR A 325 13.17 -18.64 -53.55
C THR A 325 12.65 -17.60 -52.57
N ALA A 326 11.95 -18.03 -51.53
CA ALA A 326 11.47 -17.13 -50.48
C ALA A 326 12.63 -16.48 -49.70
N ALA A 327 13.72 -17.20 -49.45
CA ALA A 327 14.91 -16.64 -48.80
C ALA A 327 15.66 -15.60 -49.65
N LYS A 328 15.58 -15.72 -50.99
CA LYS A 328 16.13 -14.72 -51.92
C LYS A 328 15.30 -13.45 -51.96
N GLN A 329 13.98 -13.55 -51.73
CA GLN A 329 13.07 -12.40 -51.68
C GLN A 329 13.25 -11.55 -50.43
N LEU A 330 13.70 -12.13 -49.30
CA LEU A 330 14.02 -11.38 -48.08
C LEU A 330 15.17 -10.39 -48.32
N GLY A 331 14.84 -9.11 -48.36
CA GLY A 331 15.75 -8.01 -48.59
C GLY A 331 16.28 -7.37 -47.30
N PRO A 332 17.15 -6.35 -47.42
CA PRO A 332 17.79 -5.66 -46.30
C PRO A 332 16.83 -4.77 -45.48
N THR A 333 15.58 -4.62 -45.92
CA THR A 333 14.55 -3.80 -45.26
C THR A 333 13.40 -4.66 -44.75
N GLN A 334 13.61 -5.95 -44.55
CA GLN A 334 12.57 -6.87 -44.07
C GLN A 334 11.93 -6.38 -42.76
N ILE A 335 10.61 -6.48 -42.70
CA ILE A 335 9.81 -6.00 -41.58
C ILE A 335 9.11 -7.18 -40.92
N VAL A 336 9.12 -7.20 -39.59
CA VAL A 336 8.22 -8.04 -38.81
C VAL A 336 7.21 -7.17 -38.11
N LYS A 337 5.93 -7.42 -38.40
CA LYS A 337 4.81 -6.85 -37.65
C LYS A 337 4.35 -7.87 -36.63
N ILE A 338 4.35 -7.49 -35.36
CA ILE A 338 3.89 -8.28 -34.23
C ILE A 338 2.52 -7.75 -33.84
N LEU A 339 1.50 -8.56 -34.08
CA LEU A 339 0.10 -8.22 -33.87
C LEU A 339 -0.44 -9.05 -32.70
N SER A 340 -1.01 -8.40 -31.69
CA SER A 340 -1.83 -9.09 -30.70
C SER A 340 -3.24 -9.27 -31.26
N GLN A 341 -3.72 -10.51 -31.39
CA GLN A 341 -5.05 -10.78 -31.96
C GLN A 341 -6.16 -10.80 -30.90
N THR A 342 -5.81 -11.13 -29.66
CA THR A 342 -6.77 -11.24 -28.56
C THR A 342 -6.22 -10.59 -27.31
N ALA A 343 -7.12 -10.18 -26.40
CA ALA A 343 -6.72 -9.85 -25.04
C ALA A 343 -6.00 -11.06 -24.40
N PRO A 344 -4.91 -10.81 -23.64
CA PRO A 344 -4.21 -11.86 -22.92
C PRO A 344 -5.11 -12.51 -21.87
N VAL A 345 -5.06 -13.83 -21.75
CA VAL A 345 -5.73 -14.60 -20.71
C VAL A 345 -4.77 -14.81 -19.55
N LEU A 346 -5.13 -14.32 -18.36
CA LEU A 346 -4.34 -14.50 -17.14
C LEU A 346 -4.92 -15.63 -16.28
N ILE A 347 -4.06 -16.61 -15.98
CA ILE A 347 -4.34 -17.70 -15.06
C ILE A 347 -3.47 -17.48 -13.82
N LEU A 348 -4.11 -17.17 -12.69
CA LEU A 348 -3.47 -17.04 -11.39
C LEU A 348 -3.74 -18.31 -10.59
N ASP A 349 -2.67 -19.02 -10.24
CA ASP A 349 -2.64 -20.19 -9.36
C ASP A 349 -1.76 -19.86 -8.13
N GLN A 350 -1.78 -20.72 -7.09
CA GLN A 350 -0.95 -20.51 -5.90
C GLN A 350 0.54 -20.36 -6.28
N GLY A 351 1.10 -19.18 -6.02
CA GLY A 351 2.50 -18.84 -6.30
C GLY A 351 2.86 -18.72 -7.78
N ASN A 352 1.90 -18.81 -8.70
CA ASN A 352 2.17 -18.81 -10.14
C ASN A 352 1.18 -17.90 -10.88
N ALA A 353 1.70 -17.00 -11.71
CA ALA A 353 0.90 -16.31 -12.71
C ALA A 353 1.33 -16.81 -14.09
N LYS A 354 0.36 -17.25 -14.90
CA LYS A 354 0.54 -17.64 -16.30
C LYS A 354 -0.24 -16.70 -17.19
N VAL A 355 0.41 -16.17 -18.21
CA VAL A 355 -0.23 -15.38 -19.27
C VAL A 355 -0.29 -16.22 -20.54
N ALA A 356 -1.46 -16.27 -21.14
CA ALA A 356 -1.67 -16.85 -22.45
C ALA A 356 -2.11 -15.78 -23.45
N GLN A 357 -1.41 -15.65 -24.57
CA GLN A 357 -1.72 -14.66 -25.60
C GLN A 357 -1.49 -15.25 -26.98
N LEU A 358 -2.41 -14.95 -27.90
CA LEU A 358 -2.24 -15.24 -29.32
C LEU A 358 -1.60 -14.03 -29.99
N ILE A 359 -0.41 -14.25 -30.52
CA ILE A 359 0.37 -13.26 -31.26
C ILE A 359 0.50 -13.74 -32.70
N VAL A 360 0.30 -12.83 -33.65
CA VAL A 360 0.54 -13.06 -35.06
C VAL A 360 1.78 -12.28 -35.47
N LEU A 361 2.74 -12.99 -36.06
CA LEU A 361 3.91 -12.41 -36.69
C LEU A 361 3.68 -12.39 -38.20
N GLU A 362 3.68 -11.21 -38.78
CA GLU A 362 3.68 -11.02 -40.23
C GLU A 362 5.08 -10.59 -40.67
N ILE A 363 5.68 -11.36 -41.55
CA ILE A 363 7.04 -11.12 -42.06
C ILE A 363 6.90 -10.62 -43.49
N PHE A 364 7.38 -9.41 -43.76
CA PHE A 364 7.41 -8.77 -45.07
C PHE A 364 8.82 -8.84 -45.61
N ALA A 365 8.96 -9.10 -46.91
CA ALA A 365 10.26 -9.27 -47.53
C ALA A 365 11.04 -7.95 -47.61
N ASN A 366 10.30 -6.84 -47.74
CA ASN A 366 10.81 -5.49 -47.64
C ASN A 366 9.75 -4.54 -47.01
N ASP A 367 10.12 -3.28 -46.85
CA ASP A 367 9.32 -2.20 -46.28
C ASP A 367 8.23 -1.64 -47.21
N LYS A 368 8.30 -1.95 -48.50
CA LYS A 368 7.36 -1.52 -49.55
C LYS A 368 6.28 -2.55 -49.84
N ASP A 369 6.46 -3.80 -49.40
CA ASP A 369 5.51 -4.88 -49.64
C ASP A 369 4.21 -4.64 -48.88
N SER A 370 3.09 -4.76 -49.60
CA SER A 370 1.75 -4.64 -49.02
C SER A 370 1.23 -5.96 -48.44
N ARG A 371 1.85 -7.10 -48.80
CA ARG A 371 1.45 -8.44 -48.35
C ARG A 371 2.62 -9.13 -47.64
N PRO A 372 2.36 -9.83 -46.51
CA PRO A 372 3.40 -10.58 -45.84
C PRO A 372 3.85 -11.76 -46.70
N LEU A 373 5.14 -12.02 -46.70
CA LEU A 373 5.74 -13.23 -47.26
C LEU A 373 5.33 -14.46 -46.44
N PHE A 374 5.25 -14.29 -45.11
CA PHE A 374 4.78 -15.32 -44.19
C PHE A 374 3.96 -14.72 -43.04
N THR A 375 2.92 -15.44 -42.63
CA THR A 375 2.15 -15.16 -41.42
C THR A 375 2.24 -16.34 -40.46
N LEU A 376 2.62 -16.08 -39.22
CA LEU A 376 2.76 -17.10 -38.19
C LEU A 376 1.93 -16.75 -36.95
N GLY A 377 0.96 -17.58 -36.62
CA GLY A 377 0.29 -17.55 -35.32
C GLY A 377 1.11 -18.29 -34.26
N ILE A 378 1.43 -17.61 -33.16
CA ILE A 378 2.08 -18.17 -31.99
C ILE A 378 1.17 -17.99 -30.77
N VAL A 379 0.82 -19.11 -30.14
CA VAL A 379 0.19 -19.10 -28.81
C VAL A 379 1.28 -19.23 -27.77
N PHE A 380 1.44 -18.22 -26.93
CA PHE A 380 2.24 -18.31 -25.72
C PHE A 380 1.34 -18.80 -24.59
N LYS A 381 1.81 -19.78 -23.80
CA LYS A 381 1.06 -20.34 -22.66
C LYS A 381 1.82 -20.29 -21.34
N GLN A 382 3.06 -19.80 -21.32
CA GLN A 382 3.93 -19.98 -20.17
C GLN A 382 4.93 -18.84 -20.06
N CYS A 383 4.53 -17.79 -19.35
CA CYS A 383 5.47 -17.05 -18.51
C CYS A 383 5.18 -17.53 -17.09
N HIS A 384 6.09 -18.31 -16.48
CA HIS A 384 6.05 -18.45 -15.03
C HIS A 384 6.56 -17.13 -14.47
N LEU A 385 5.71 -16.28 -13.88
CA LEU A 385 6.25 -15.25 -13.00
C LEU A 385 6.61 -15.91 -11.68
N HIS A 386 7.90 -16.12 -11.41
CA HIS A 386 8.34 -16.42 -10.05
C HIS A 386 8.15 -15.13 -9.23
N SER A 387 7.26 -15.18 -8.25
CA SER A 387 6.84 -14.02 -7.47
C SER A 387 7.94 -13.60 -6.49
N SER A 388 8.88 -12.78 -6.95
CA SER A 388 9.59 -11.85 -6.10
C SER A 388 9.26 -10.43 -6.57
N LEU A 389 8.15 -9.88 -6.07
CA LEU A 389 7.93 -8.42 -6.10
C LEU A 389 9.01 -7.83 -5.19
N PHE A 390 10.08 -7.29 -5.77
CA PHE A 390 11.10 -6.58 -5.00
C PHE A 390 10.53 -5.23 -4.53
N PRO A 391 10.73 -4.86 -3.25
CA PRO A 391 10.21 -3.62 -2.66
C PRO A 391 11.01 -2.36 -3.08
N SER A 392 11.81 -2.42 -4.14
CA SER A 392 12.59 -1.29 -4.62
C SER A 392 11.81 -0.49 -5.67
N GLY A 393 10.97 0.43 -5.21
CA GLY A 393 10.75 1.76 -5.83
C GLY A 393 10.16 1.87 -7.24
N SER A 394 9.80 0.81 -7.94
CA SER A 394 9.12 0.89 -9.25
C SER A 394 8.33 -0.39 -9.52
N LEU A 395 6.99 -0.30 -9.55
CA LEU A 395 6.08 -1.44 -9.68
C LEU A 395 6.11 -2.11 -11.09
N VAL A 396 7.03 -1.72 -11.96
CA VAL A 396 7.06 -2.10 -13.38
C VAL A 396 8.38 -2.77 -13.75
N PHE A 397 8.68 -3.94 -13.15
CA PHE A 397 9.83 -4.75 -13.58
C PHE A 397 9.54 -6.25 -13.75
N LEU A 398 8.27 -6.67 -13.74
CA LEU A 398 7.95 -8.09 -13.55
C LEU A 398 7.69 -8.93 -14.81
N CYS A 399 7.33 -8.33 -15.95
CA CYS A 399 7.25 -9.12 -17.20
C CYS A 399 8.57 -9.13 -17.98
N ALA A 400 9.33 -8.02 -17.95
CA ALA A 400 10.53 -7.86 -18.77
C ALA A 400 11.73 -8.68 -18.26
N ALA A 401 12.01 -8.60 -16.95
CA ALA A 401 13.20 -9.21 -16.35
C ALA A 401 13.12 -10.74 -16.30
N PHE A 402 11.91 -11.31 -16.23
CA PHE A 402 11.74 -12.77 -16.14
C PHE A 402 11.81 -13.46 -17.51
N ILE A 403 11.30 -12.81 -18.57
CA ILE A 403 11.51 -13.25 -19.96
C ILE A 403 13.02 -13.23 -20.29
N LEU A 404 13.77 -12.28 -19.73
CA LEU A 404 15.22 -12.19 -19.91
C LEU A 404 16.03 -13.28 -19.17
N ARG A 405 15.53 -13.79 -18.05
CA ARG A 405 16.26 -14.78 -17.23
C ARG A 405 16.05 -16.21 -17.71
N GLN A 406 14.86 -16.55 -18.21
CA GLN A 406 14.51 -17.91 -18.68
C GLN A 406 15.09 -18.29 -20.06
N PHE A 407 15.68 -17.35 -20.79
CA PHE A 407 16.31 -17.61 -22.10
C PHE A 407 17.83 -17.52 -22.09
N LYS A 408 18.46 -17.32 -20.91
CA LYS A 408 19.90 -17.46 -20.73
C LYS A 408 20.32 -18.92 -20.51
N ASP A 409 19.38 -19.80 -20.12
CA ASP A 409 19.62 -21.23 -19.93
C ASP A 409 18.88 -22.09 -20.99
N PRO A 410 19.48 -23.19 -21.47
CA PRO A 410 18.96 -23.96 -22.59
C PRO A 410 17.75 -24.84 -22.19
N LEU A 411 16.58 -24.45 -22.70
CA LEU A 411 15.39 -25.27 -23.05
C LEU A 411 15.21 -26.60 -22.28
N ASP A 412 14.32 -26.63 -21.28
CA ASP A 412 13.76 -27.89 -20.81
C ASP A 412 12.47 -28.27 -21.57
N LYS A 413 12.34 -29.57 -21.81
CA LYS A 413 11.40 -30.22 -22.70
C LYS A 413 10.09 -30.46 -21.96
N ASP A 414 9.04 -29.69 -22.25
CA ASP A 414 7.66 -30.22 -22.23
C ASP A 414 6.70 -29.27 -22.94
N LEU A 415 6.22 -29.68 -24.12
CA LEU A 415 5.16 -28.99 -24.85
C LEU A 415 4.17 -30.04 -25.36
N GLY A 416 3.03 -30.13 -24.68
CA GLY A 416 1.87 -30.92 -25.08
C GLY A 416 1.38 -30.56 -26.49
N VAL A 417 1.26 -31.59 -27.32
CA VAL A 417 0.93 -31.50 -28.75
C VAL A 417 -0.59 -31.60 -28.93
N GLY A 418 -1.24 -30.49 -29.31
CA GLY A 418 -2.57 -30.54 -29.92
C GLY A 418 -2.47 -30.89 -31.41
N ARG A 419 -3.16 -31.95 -31.85
CA ARG A 419 -3.12 -32.47 -33.23
C ARG A 419 -3.76 -31.50 -34.24
N VAL A 420 -3.03 -31.20 -35.31
CA VAL A 420 -3.53 -30.74 -36.62
C VAL A 420 -2.77 -31.57 -37.68
N PRO A 421 -3.38 -31.96 -38.82
CA PRO A 421 -2.90 -33.09 -39.63
C PRO A 421 -1.55 -32.87 -40.34
N ARG A 422 -0.94 -34.00 -40.68
CA ARG A 422 0.44 -34.21 -41.14
C ARG A 422 0.82 -33.47 -42.43
N ASN A 423 1.84 -32.62 -42.34
CA ASN A 423 3.07 -32.70 -43.14
C ASN A 423 4.14 -31.75 -42.54
N ARG A 424 5.23 -32.31 -41.99
CA ARG A 424 6.40 -31.58 -41.48
C ARG A 424 7.65 -32.46 -41.66
N PRO A 425 8.77 -31.84 -42.03
CA PRO A 425 9.75 -31.47 -41.01
C PRO A 425 10.21 -29.99 -41.12
N LYS A 426 10.95 -29.49 -40.11
CA LYS A 426 11.67 -28.18 -40.00
C LYS A 426 11.00 -26.92 -39.40
N THR A 427 9.74 -26.98 -38.99
CA THR A 427 9.07 -25.89 -38.23
C THR A 427 9.61 -25.62 -36.82
N LYS A 428 10.42 -26.50 -36.23
CA LYS A 428 11.01 -26.29 -34.89
C LYS A 428 12.08 -25.19 -34.87
N THR A 429 12.89 -25.08 -35.92
CA THR A 429 14.00 -24.12 -36.01
C THR A 429 13.48 -22.70 -36.22
N LEU A 430 12.55 -22.52 -37.16
CA LEU A 430 11.90 -21.23 -37.42
C LEU A 430 11.15 -20.71 -36.17
N ARG A 431 10.49 -21.61 -35.43
CA ARG A 431 9.81 -21.27 -34.17
C ARG A 431 10.78 -20.85 -33.05
N LYS A 432 12.03 -21.34 -33.04
CA LYS A 432 13.07 -20.90 -32.08
C LYS A 432 13.58 -19.50 -32.42
N VAL A 433 13.88 -19.23 -33.68
CA VAL A 433 14.35 -17.92 -34.16
C VAL A 433 13.31 -16.83 -33.91
N LEU A 434 12.05 -17.11 -34.24
CA LEU A 434 10.94 -16.16 -34.06
C LEU A 434 10.56 -15.92 -32.59
N LYS A 435 10.79 -16.91 -31.70
CA LYS A 435 10.69 -16.70 -30.26
C LYS A 435 11.76 -15.73 -29.72
N GLY A 436 13.00 -15.82 -30.19
CA GLY A 436 14.07 -14.88 -29.80
C GLY A 436 13.81 -13.45 -30.27
N LEU A 437 13.19 -13.31 -31.45
CA LEU A 437 12.84 -12.05 -32.09
C LEU A 437 11.82 -11.23 -31.29
N GLN A 438 10.81 -11.89 -30.72
CA GLN A 438 9.84 -11.25 -29.81
C GLN A 438 10.47 -10.78 -28.50
N VAL A 439 11.42 -11.55 -27.94
CA VAL A 439 12.12 -11.20 -26.70
C VAL A 439 12.90 -9.90 -26.86
N GLN A 440 13.69 -9.78 -27.92
CA GLN A 440 14.48 -8.57 -28.20
C GLN A 440 13.62 -7.35 -28.58
N ALA A 441 12.49 -7.57 -29.27
CA ALA A 441 11.55 -6.51 -29.63
C ALA A 441 10.83 -5.94 -28.39
N CYS A 442 10.38 -6.80 -27.46
CA CYS A 442 9.86 -6.36 -26.16
C CYS A 442 10.93 -5.61 -25.36
N GLN A 443 12.18 -6.09 -25.37
CA GLN A 443 13.29 -5.46 -24.65
C GLN A 443 13.49 -4.00 -25.10
N ARG A 444 13.47 -3.71 -26.40
CA ARG A 444 13.70 -2.34 -26.91
C ARG A 444 12.50 -1.41 -26.74
N SER A 445 11.25 -1.87 -26.81
CA SER A 445 10.09 -0.98 -26.56
C SER A 445 10.01 -0.54 -25.10
N LEU A 446 10.49 -1.36 -24.17
CA LEU A 446 10.56 -1.05 -22.74
C LEU A 446 11.65 -0.02 -22.40
N PHE A 447 12.76 0.03 -23.16
CA PHE A 447 13.81 1.04 -22.99
C PHE A 447 13.56 2.33 -23.81
N SER A 448 12.74 2.27 -24.87
CA SER A 448 12.34 3.43 -25.66
C SER A 448 11.30 4.33 -24.97
N GLY A 449 10.65 3.86 -23.91
CA GLY A 449 9.72 4.65 -23.10
C GLY A 449 10.39 5.46 -21.98
N TYR A 450 11.71 5.41 -21.88
CA TYR A 450 12.54 6.22 -20.98
C TYR A 450 13.55 7.01 -21.81
N SER A 451 13.09 8.10 -22.43
CA SER A 451 13.88 9.26 -22.82
C SER A 451 13.00 10.50 -22.74
#